data_AF-A0A6P7GUW7-F1
#
_entry.id   AF-A0A6P7GUW7-F1
#
_cell.length_a   1.000
_cell.length_b   1.000
_cell.length_c   1.000
_cell.angle_alpha   90.00
_cell.angle_beta   90.00
_cell.angle_gamma   90.00
#
_symmetry.space_group_name_H-M   'P 1'
#
loop_
_entity.id
_entity.type
_entity.pdbx_description
1 polymer ?
#
loop_
_entity_poly.entity_id
_entity_poly.type
_entity_poly.pdbx_seq_one_letter_code
_entity_poly.pdbx_strand_id
1 'polypeptide(L)'
;VWFCDVLLRPGFEFYKAYKVPQTRNLQGYIDYINSLPATDSPEVFGLHGNADITYQINTAKGILDTILNVQPKEGGGGGGETRESVVYCLAEDMLEKLPNQYNSFEVKEALQRMGPLLPMNIFLRQEVDRIQRVLKE
;
A
#
# COMPACT_ATOMS: atom_id res chain seq x y z
N VAL A 1 -23.31 4.65 -0.27
CA VAL A 1 -24.56 4.35 -1.01
C VAL A 1 -25.46 5.57 -0.87
N TRP A 2 -25.55 6.40 -1.91
CA TRP A 2 -26.20 7.74 -1.87
C TRP A 2 -27.72 7.67 -2.07
N PHE A 3 -28.42 6.81 -1.34
CA PHE A 3 -29.88 6.69 -1.44
C PHE A 3 -30.51 7.19 -0.15
N CYS A 4 -30.82 8.50 -0.09
CA CYS A 4 -31.53 9.12 1.01
C CYS A 4 -32.35 10.33 0.55
N ASP A 5 -33.44 10.63 1.27
CA ASP A 5 -34.35 11.76 0.98
C ASP A 5 -33.64 13.12 0.92
N VAL A 6 -32.54 13.25 1.67
CA VAL A 6 -31.72 14.47 1.72
C VAL A 6 -31.11 14.82 0.36
N LEU A 7 -30.87 13.84 -0.52
CA LEU A 7 -30.27 14.06 -1.83
C LEU A 7 -31.17 14.88 -2.77
N LEU A 8 -32.49 14.79 -2.60
CA LEU A 8 -33.47 15.49 -3.45
C LEU A 8 -33.77 16.92 -2.96
N ARG A 9 -33.21 17.32 -1.81
CA ARG A 9 -33.48 18.64 -1.23
C ARG A 9 -32.72 19.73 -1.98
N PRO A 10 -33.34 20.91 -2.21
CA PRO A 10 -32.64 22.05 -2.77
C PRO A 10 -31.47 22.45 -1.86
N GLY A 11 -30.28 22.54 -2.45
CA GLY A 11 -29.03 22.89 -1.74
C GLY A 11 -28.16 21.71 -1.31
N PHE A 12 -28.53 20.46 -1.64
CA PHE A 12 -27.64 19.32 -1.43
C PHE A 12 -26.37 19.43 -2.30
N GLU A 13 -25.21 19.24 -1.67
CA GLU A 13 -23.91 19.16 -2.34
C GLU A 13 -23.27 17.80 -1.99
N PHE A 14 -22.75 17.07 -2.99
CA PHE A 14 -21.98 15.85 -2.79
C PHE A 14 -20.62 16.15 -2.14
N TYR A 15 -20.05 17.28 -2.53
CA TYR A 15 -18.82 17.86 -2.01
C TYR A 15 -18.87 19.37 -2.31
N LYS A 16 -18.00 20.17 -1.68
CA LYS A 16 -17.98 21.63 -1.87
C LYS A 16 -17.94 21.97 -3.36
N ALA A 17 -18.94 22.70 -3.84
CA ALA A 17 -19.15 23.08 -5.26
C ALA A 17 -19.67 21.98 -6.21
N TYR A 18 -19.88 20.74 -5.75
CA TYR A 18 -20.50 19.64 -6.51
C TYR A 18 -21.96 19.48 -6.08
N LYS A 19 -22.84 20.28 -6.69
CA LYS A 19 -24.29 20.35 -6.42
C LYS A 19 -25.08 19.54 -7.42
N VAL A 20 -26.31 19.20 -7.04
CA VAL A 20 -27.30 18.70 -8.01
C VAL A 20 -27.88 19.89 -8.78
N PRO A 21 -27.72 19.98 -10.12
CA PRO A 21 -28.23 21.11 -10.89
C PRO A 21 -29.76 21.11 -10.91
N GLN A 22 -30.36 22.25 -10.55
CA GLN A 22 -31.82 22.45 -10.58
C GLN A 22 -32.28 23.10 -11.88
N THR A 23 -31.98 22.44 -13.00
CA THR A 23 -32.40 22.89 -14.33
C THR A 23 -33.33 21.86 -14.97
N ARG A 24 -34.26 22.32 -15.80
CA ARG A 24 -35.13 21.45 -16.61
C ARG A 24 -34.66 21.34 -18.06
N ASN A 25 -33.62 22.10 -18.42
CA ASN A 25 -33.09 22.17 -19.78
C ASN A 25 -31.77 21.41 -19.87
N LEU A 26 -31.63 20.60 -20.93
CA LEU A 26 -30.40 19.84 -21.20
C LEU A 26 -29.17 20.76 -21.25
N GLN A 27 -29.30 21.92 -21.91
CA GLN A 27 -28.19 22.87 -22.01
C GLN A 27 -27.69 23.33 -20.64
N GLY A 28 -28.59 23.55 -19.67
CA GLY A 28 -28.19 23.93 -18.32
C GLY A 28 -27.43 22.84 -17.57
N TYR A 29 -27.70 21.56 -17.87
CA TYR A 29 -26.90 20.46 -17.31
C TYR A 29 -25.51 20.43 -17.93
N ILE A 30 -25.41 20.62 -19.25
CA ILE A 30 -24.13 20.65 -19.97
C ILE A 30 -23.27 21.82 -19.49
N ASP A 31 -23.86 23.02 -19.39
CA ASP A 31 -23.15 24.22 -18.92
C ASP A 31 -22.65 24.05 -17.48
N TYR A 32 -23.44 23.39 -16.61
CA TYR A 32 -23.01 23.07 -15.25
C TYR A 32 -21.83 22.09 -15.24
N ILE A 33 -21.90 20.99 -16.00
CA ILE A 33 -20.81 20.01 -16.08
C ILE A 33 -19.53 20.69 -16.59
N ASN A 34 -19.65 21.55 -17.59
CA ASN A 34 -18.51 22.31 -18.13
C ASN A 34 -17.96 23.37 -17.15
N SER A 35 -18.75 23.80 -16.16
CA SER A 35 -18.30 24.72 -15.11
C SER A 35 -17.50 24.05 -13.98
N LEU A 36 -17.52 22.71 -13.92
CA LEU A 36 -16.79 21.96 -12.90
C LEU A 36 -15.28 21.98 -13.18
N PRO A 37 -14.44 21.85 -12.12
CA PRO A 37 -13.00 21.72 -12.29
C PRO A 37 -12.63 20.55 -13.20
N ALA A 38 -11.59 20.72 -14.03
CA ALA A 38 -11.05 19.63 -14.85
C ALA A 38 -10.28 18.59 -14.01
N THR A 39 -9.84 18.97 -12.81
CA THR A 39 -9.12 18.10 -11.88
C THR A 39 -9.88 18.06 -10.57
N ASP A 40 -10.39 16.88 -10.22
CA ASP A 40 -11.10 16.64 -8.96
C ASP A 40 -10.11 16.30 -7.84
N SER A 41 -10.38 16.78 -6.62
CA SER A 41 -9.62 16.34 -5.45
C SER A 41 -10.10 14.95 -4.99
N PRO A 42 -9.24 14.14 -4.34
CA PRO A 42 -9.65 12.81 -3.85
C PRO A 42 -10.86 12.85 -2.90
N GLU A 43 -11.03 13.96 -2.20
CA GLU A 43 -12.12 14.17 -1.24
C GLU A 43 -13.50 14.18 -1.89
N VAL A 44 -13.60 14.57 -3.18
CA VAL A 44 -14.84 14.47 -3.97
C VAL A 44 -15.33 13.03 -4.03
N PHE A 45 -14.40 12.06 -4.02
CA PHE A 45 -14.69 10.63 -4.03
C PHE A 45 -14.80 10.02 -2.63
N GLY A 46 -14.72 10.84 -1.57
CA GLY A 46 -14.70 10.38 -0.18
C GLY A 46 -13.35 9.82 0.27
N LEU A 47 -12.27 10.10 -0.47
CA LEU A 47 -10.92 9.69 -0.11
C LEU A 47 -10.19 10.80 0.66
N HIS A 48 -9.23 10.43 1.48
CA HIS A 48 -8.34 11.41 2.14
C HIS A 48 -7.37 12.04 1.12
N GLY A 49 -6.95 13.29 1.30
CA GLY A 49 -6.01 13.98 0.40
C GLY A 49 -4.70 13.22 0.13
N ASN A 50 -4.25 12.37 1.06
CA ASN A 50 -3.09 11.49 0.89
C ASN A 50 -3.23 10.45 -0.24
N ALA A 51 -4.45 10.22 -0.74
CA ALA A 51 -4.66 9.36 -1.90
C ALA A 51 -3.99 9.94 -3.16
N ASP A 52 -3.94 11.28 -3.30
CA ASP A 52 -3.23 11.94 -4.39
C ASP A 52 -1.70 11.72 -4.28
N ILE A 53 -1.14 11.83 -3.08
CA ILE A 53 0.28 11.53 -2.81
C ILE A 53 0.60 10.08 -3.21
N THR A 54 -0.24 9.14 -2.78
CA THR A 54 -0.08 7.72 -3.11
C THR A 54 -0.14 7.48 -4.62
N TYR A 55 -1.09 8.12 -5.30
CA TYR A 55 -1.24 8.05 -6.75
C TYR A 55 0.01 8.58 -7.48
N GLN A 56 0.51 9.76 -7.07
CA GLN A 56 1.70 10.37 -7.66
C GLN A 56 2.96 9.51 -7.45
N ILE A 57 3.14 8.96 -6.25
CA ILE A 57 4.26 8.05 -5.94
C ILE A 57 4.20 6.81 -6.84
N ASN A 58 3.03 6.18 -6.94
CA ASN A 58 2.87 4.97 -7.75
C ASN A 58 3.07 5.25 -9.25
N THR A 59 2.55 6.37 -9.73
CA THR A 59 2.74 6.79 -11.12
C THR A 59 4.21 7.07 -11.43
N ALA A 60 4.91 7.82 -10.55
CA ALA A 60 6.33 8.09 -10.71
C ALA A 60 7.17 6.82 -10.68
N LYS A 61 6.87 5.87 -9.77
CA LYS A 61 7.51 4.55 -9.75
C LYS A 61 7.29 3.78 -11.04
N GLY A 62 6.05 3.71 -11.54
CA GLY A 62 5.75 3.02 -12.79
C GLY A 62 6.48 3.63 -14.00
N ILE A 63 6.60 4.96 -14.05
CA ILE A 63 7.40 5.65 -15.08
C ILE A 63 8.88 5.28 -14.96
N LEU A 64 9.45 5.34 -13.74
CA LEU A 64 10.85 5.00 -13.49
C LEU A 64 11.15 3.53 -13.86
N ASP A 65 10.29 2.61 -13.45
CA ASP A 65 10.40 1.19 -13.78
C ASP A 65 10.34 0.98 -15.30
N THR A 66 9.48 1.70 -16.00
CA THR A 66 9.40 1.66 -17.46
C THR A 66 10.69 2.17 -18.10
N ILE A 67 11.25 3.28 -17.61
CA ILE A 67 12.53 3.82 -18.08
C ILE A 67 13.66 2.79 -17.88
N LEU A 68 13.77 2.21 -16.69
CA LEU A 68 14.78 1.20 -16.37
C LEU A 68 14.62 -0.07 -17.24
N ASN A 69 13.38 -0.46 -17.56
CA ASN A 69 13.11 -1.62 -18.40
C ASN A 69 13.47 -1.41 -19.88
N VAL A 70 13.33 -0.19 -20.38
CA VAL A 70 13.66 0.16 -21.78
C VAL A 70 15.16 0.40 -21.99
N GLN A 71 15.92 0.67 -20.91
CA GLN A 71 17.37 0.86 -21.02
C GLN A 71 18.07 -0.38 -21.61
N PRO A 72 18.95 -0.20 -22.62
CA PRO A 72 19.68 -1.30 -23.22
C PRO A 72 20.60 -1.97 -22.20
N LYS A 73 20.31 -3.23 -21.90
CA LYS A 73 21.00 -4.04 -20.87
C LYS A 73 22.48 -4.30 -21.19
N GLU A 74 22.89 -4.07 -22.43
CA GLU A 74 24.27 -4.24 -22.93
C GLU A 74 25.02 -2.90 -23.16
N GLY A 75 24.40 -1.76 -22.84
CA GLY A 75 24.93 -0.43 -23.17
C GLY A 75 25.74 0.29 -22.09
N GLY A 76 26.07 -0.37 -20.97
CA GLY A 76 26.86 0.20 -19.88
C GLY A 76 28.29 -0.35 -19.88
N GLY A 77 29.21 0.36 -20.52
CA GLY A 77 30.64 0.05 -20.46
C GLY A 77 31.18 0.08 -19.02
N GLY A 78 31.88 -1.00 -18.66
CA GLY A 78 32.89 -1.20 -17.61
C GLY A 78 33.04 -0.17 -16.48
N GLY A 79 32.90 -0.65 -15.23
CA GLY A 79 33.59 -0.05 -14.07
C GLY A 79 32.78 0.16 -12.80
N GLY A 80 31.54 -0.33 -12.70
CA GLY A 80 30.71 -0.28 -11.48
C GLY A 80 30.44 -1.67 -10.90
N GLU A 81 30.04 -1.74 -9.62
CA GLU A 81 29.53 -2.98 -9.03
C GLU A 81 28.41 -3.56 -9.90
N THR A 82 28.52 -4.85 -10.18
CA THR A 82 27.47 -5.59 -10.89
C THR A 82 26.18 -5.60 -10.06
N ARG A 83 25.02 -5.68 -10.71
CA ARG A 83 23.76 -5.82 -9.99
C ARG A 83 23.78 -7.06 -9.08
N GLU A 84 24.43 -8.12 -9.52
CA GLU A 84 24.62 -9.36 -8.79
C GLU A 84 25.46 -9.15 -7.52
N SER A 85 26.53 -8.34 -7.57
CA SER A 85 27.33 -8.00 -6.39
C SER A 85 26.56 -7.14 -5.39
N VAL A 86 25.77 -6.17 -5.87
CA VAL A 86 24.88 -5.36 -4.99
C VAL A 86 23.85 -6.24 -4.30
N VAL A 87 23.23 -7.18 -5.04
CA VAL A 87 22.27 -8.14 -4.46
C VAL A 87 22.94 -9.05 -3.44
N TYR A 88 24.16 -9.50 -3.73
CA TYR A 88 24.92 -10.37 -2.82
C TYR A 88 25.30 -9.64 -1.52
N CYS A 89 25.82 -8.40 -1.61
CA CYS A 89 26.11 -7.58 -0.44
C CYS A 89 24.86 -7.28 0.40
N LEU A 90 23.71 -7.02 -0.24
CA LEU A 90 22.45 -6.82 0.47
C LEU A 90 21.99 -8.11 1.17
N ALA A 91 22.16 -9.26 0.53
CA ALA A 91 21.84 -10.54 1.13
C ALA A 91 22.73 -10.84 2.35
N GLU A 92 24.03 -10.55 2.29
CA GLU A 92 24.94 -10.68 3.43
C GLU A 92 24.57 -9.73 4.57
N ASP A 93 24.29 -8.45 4.29
CA ASP A 93 23.83 -7.49 5.31
C ASP A 93 22.52 -7.91 5.97
N MET A 94 21.59 -8.50 5.20
CA MET A 94 20.36 -9.07 5.75
C MET A 94 20.63 -10.29 6.64
N LEU A 95 21.58 -11.16 6.26
CA LEU A 95 21.97 -12.33 7.06
C LEU A 95 22.64 -11.92 8.37
N GLU A 96 23.52 -10.91 8.36
CA GLU A 96 24.19 -10.41 9.56
C GLU A 96 23.23 -9.78 10.57
N LYS A 97 22.14 -9.19 10.10
CA LYS A 97 21.09 -8.58 10.94
C LYS A 97 20.11 -9.59 11.51
N LEU A 98 20.21 -10.87 11.16
CA LEU A 98 19.32 -11.89 11.71
C LEU A 98 19.60 -12.10 13.21
N PRO A 99 18.55 -12.25 14.03
CA PRO A 99 18.71 -12.64 15.42
C PRO A 99 19.30 -14.05 15.54
N ASN A 100 19.78 -14.39 16.73
CA ASN A 100 20.35 -15.70 17.03
C ASN A 100 19.44 -16.85 16.56
N GLN A 101 20.08 -17.93 16.09
CA GLN A 101 19.39 -19.10 15.58
C GLN A 101 18.39 -19.64 16.61
N TYR A 102 17.20 -20.00 16.13
CA TYR A 102 16.15 -20.59 16.95
C TYR A 102 16.62 -21.88 17.64
N ASN A 103 16.59 -21.91 18.98
CA ASN A 103 16.84 -23.09 19.78
C ASN A 103 15.52 -23.64 20.34
N SER A 104 15.08 -24.81 19.84
CA SER A 104 13.83 -25.45 20.26
C SER A 104 13.79 -25.81 21.74
N PHE A 105 14.94 -26.10 22.36
CA PHE A 105 15.01 -26.47 23.76
C PHE A 105 14.82 -25.26 24.68
N GLU A 106 15.55 -24.17 24.42
CA GLU A 106 15.43 -22.92 25.18
C GLU A 106 14.03 -22.31 25.08
N VAL A 107 13.46 -22.28 23.87
CA VAL A 107 12.12 -21.70 23.66
C VAL A 107 11.04 -22.54 24.33
N LYS A 108 11.15 -23.87 24.31
CA LYS A 108 10.20 -24.75 25.01
C LYS A 108 10.29 -24.59 26.53
N GLU A 109 11.49 -24.46 27.07
CA GLU A 109 11.69 -24.21 28.51
C GLU A 109 11.14 -22.84 28.93
N ALA A 110 11.41 -21.79 28.13
CA ALA A 110 10.88 -20.45 28.36
C ALA A 110 9.35 -20.44 28.33
N LEU A 111 8.71 -21.10 27.36
CA LEU A 111 7.25 -21.23 27.27
C LEU A 111 6.64 -21.96 28.47
N GLN A 112 7.33 -22.96 29.03
CA GLN A 112 6.88 -23.61 30.26
C GLN A 112 6.99 -22.67 31.47
N ARG A 113 8.10 -21.93 31.60
CA ARG A 113 8.31 -20.96 32.68
C ARG A 113 7.29 -19.82 32.66
N MET A 114 6.86 -19.40 31.47
CA MET A 114 5.88 -18.33 31.27
C MET A 114 4.43 -18.75 31.55
N GLY A 115 4.15 -20.04 31.74
CA GLY A 115 2.79 -20.56 31.99
C GLY A 115 2.16 -21.14 30.71
N PRO A 116 2.27 -22.45 30.46
CA PRO A 116 1.94 -23.05 29.15
C PRO A 116 0.44 -23.02 28.81
N LEU A 117 -0.43 -22.86 29.81
CA LEU A 117 -1.88 -22.82 29.64
C LEU A 117 -2.43 -21.40 29.51
N LEU A 118 -1.58 -20.37 29.58
CA LEU A 118 -2.03 -19.00 29.33
C LEU A 118 -2.36 -18.83 27.83
N PRO A 119 -3.51 -18.24 27.46
CA PRO A 119 -3.94 -18.12 26.07
C PRO A 119 -2.88 -17.50 25.14
N MET A 120 -2.17 -16.48 25.62
CA MET A 120 -1.09 -15.82 24.86
C MET A 120 0.08 -16.77 24.57
N ASN A 121 0.44 -17.64 25.51
CA ASN A 121 1.55 -18.57 25.34
C ASN A 121 1.19 -19.75 24.43
N ILE A 122 -0.08 -20.16 24.43
CA ILE A 122 -0.60 -21.15 23.48
C ILE A 122 -0.50 -20.59 22.05
N PHE A 123 -0.94 -19.35 21.83
CA PHE A 123 -0.85 -18.67 20.53
C PHE A 123 0.60 -18.50 20.09
N LEU A 124 1.46 -17.99 20.97
CA LEU A 124 2.89 -17.83 20.69
C LEU A 124 3.54 -19.14 20.26
N ARG A 125 3.25 -20.25 20.95
CA ARG A 125 3.75 -21.58 20.57
C ARG A 125 3.29 -21.98 19.17
N GLN A 126 2.02 -21.77 18.85
CA GLN A 126 1.46 -22.12 17.53
C GLN A 126 2.10 -21.29 16.40
N GLU A 127 2.29 -19.99 16.61
CA GLU A 127 2.95 -19.12 15.62
C GLU A 127 4.42 -19.48 15.43
N VAL A 128 5.14 -19.80 16.52
CA VAL A 128 6.52 -20.30 16.44
C VAL A 128 6.58 -21.62 15.66
N ASP A 129 5.70 -22.58 15.96
CA ASP A 129 5.61 -23.84 15.23
C ASP A 129 5.31 -23.62 13.74
N ARG A 130 4.48 -22.63 13.39
CA ARG A 130 4.13 -22.28 12.01
C ARG A 130 5.31 -21.66 11.27
N ILE A 131 5.98 -20.66 11.85
CA ILE A 131 7.14 -19.99 11.26
C ILE A 131 8.27 -21.01 11.05
N GLN A 132 8.49 -21.93 12.00
CA GLN A 132 9.49 -22.99 11.85
C GLN A 132 9.20 -23.98 10.72
N ARG A 133 7.94 -24.15 10.29
CA ARG A 133 7.62 -24.94 9.10
C ARG A 133 8.00 -24.19 7.83
N VAL A 134 7.64 -22.92 7.74
CA VAL A 134 7.96 -22.07 6.57
C VAL A 134 9.46 -21.92 6.37
N LEU A 135 10.25 -21.80 7.45
CA LEU A 135 11.71 -21.72 7.37
C LEU A 135 12.40 -23.02 6.95
N LYS A 136 11.69 -24.16 7.00
CA LYS A 136 12.22 -25.48 6.59
C LYS A 136 11.86 -25.83 5.14
N GLU A 137 10.89 -25.14 4.55
CA GLU A 137 10.52 -25.26 3.13
C GLU A 137 11.47 -24.44 2.26
#